data_AF-A0A6G0U9U0-F1
#
_entry.id   AF-A0A6G0U9U0-F1
#
_cell.length_a   1.000
_cell.length_b   1.000
_cell.length_c   1.000
_cell.angle_alpha   90.00
_cell.angle_beta   90.00
_cell.angle_gamma   90.00
#
_symmetry.space_group_name_H-M   'P 1'
#
loop_
_entity.id
_entity.type
_entity.pdbx_description
1 polymer ?
#
loop_
_entity_poly.entity_id
_entity_poly.type
_entity_poly.pdbx_seq_one_letter_code
_entity_poly.pdbx_strand_id
1 'polypeptide(L)'
;MDNENTFDKLPVEMISHIFEFLKLKHRKVASTVCWSWYHVSIQPRFLNKEVICLKYMNNMHDVLNIYTKSLRPYFAFRILGLEIKTEDDEDEDDVIDLTKKDCWDWVYTIWPLLASKVTYLEFFDTVKIRGGILPALLSVTQQLKVLKIRHVQYNYKKILHKVNRLQSLEELEIEYIHTFIHSEDDTKLLGVIPETLRKLCVKSLSNESKFIIKDLIKVIKFCSSHLQSLELFDVNMTYKVMKSMVNLNMNLKKFHLCIVNPIDCARLPEIISLLLKTQWPLVDLKLRANCFTYEHVFTITDTFKDLEKLSVSGRSERSFETLTGISGSSFETLSRLTKSIDSLTKLKSLYIGVER
;
A
#
# COMPACT_ATOMS: atom_id res chain seq x y z
N MET A 1 48.47 2.62 27.63
CA MET A 1 47.51 3.59 28.19
C MET A 1 46.13 3.07 27.85
N ASP A 2 45.51 2.39 28.80
CA ASP A 2 44.16 1.84 28.71
C ASP A 2 43.16 2.99 28.81
N ASN A 3 42.81 3.59 27.66
CA ASN A 3 41.61 4.41 27.58
C ASN A 3 40.42 3.46 27.38
N GLU A 4 39.98 2.82 28.48
CA GLU A 4 38.69 2.15 28.54
C GLU A 4 37.57 3.18 28.36
N ASN A 5 37.23 3.48 27.10
CA ASN A 5 36.04 4.27 26.79
C ASN A 5 34.81 3.48 27.28
N THR A 6 34.22 3.99 28.36
CA THR A 6 33.15 3.41 29.18
C THR A 6 31.83 3.11 28.46
N PHE A 7 31.68 3.46 27.19
CA PHE A 7 30.44 3.26 26.42
C PHE A 7 30.28 1.85 25.86
N ASP A 8 31.37 1.08 25.71
CA ASP A 8 31.33 -0.32 25.24
C ASP A 8 30.82 -1.31 26.31
N LYS A 9 30.74 -0.89 27.57
CA LYS A 9 30.35 -1.73 28.72
C LYS A 9 28.86 -1.66 29.08
N LEU A 10 28.06 -0.82 28.42
CA LEU A 10 26.62 -0.78 28.69
C LEU A 10 25.94 -2.09 28.23
N PRO A 11 25.06 -2.69 29.04
CA PRO A 11 24.27 -3.85 28.61
C PRO A 11 23.46 -3.55 27.36
N VAL A 12 23.33 -4.55 26.48
CA VAL A 12 22.60 -4.44 25.20
C VAL A 12 21.15 -3.99 25.41
N GLU A 13 20.54 -4.40 26.52
CA GLU A 13 19.18 -4.02 26.93
C GLU A 13 19.07 -2.53 27.21
N MET A 14 20.07 -1.94 27.89
CA MET A 14 20.08 -0.51 28.22
C MET A 14 20.31 0.34 26.97
N ILE A 15 21.28 -0.03 26.13
CA ILE A 15 21.51 0.68 24.85
C ILE A 15 20.25 0.60 23.98
N SER A 16 19.60 -0.57 23.96
CA SER A 16 18.35 -0.73 23.22
C SER A 16 17.24 0.16 23.74
N HIS A 17 17.08 0.26 25.06
CA HIS A 17 16.09 1.14 25.66
C HIS A 17 16.37 2.62 25.33
N ILE A 18 17.65 3.04 25.31
CA ILE A 18 18.04 4.38 24.83
C ILE A 18 17.60 4.58 23.38
N PHE A 19 17.87 3.61 22.49
CA PHE A 19 17.49 3.68 21.09
C PHE A 19 15.97 3.81 20.88
N GLU A 20 15.13 3.27 21.77
CA GLU A 20 13.68 3.42 21.70
C GLU A 20 13.24 4.90 21.75
N PHE A 21 13.93 5.74 22.53
CA PHE A 21 13.64 7.17 22.65
C PHE A 21 14.28 8.03 21.55
N LEU A 22 15.31 7.52 20.86
CA LEU A 22 15.98 8.28 19.81
C LEU A 22 15.14 8.34 18.53
N LYS A 23 15.04 9.52 17.92
CA LYS A 23 14.55 9.65 16.54
C LYS A 23 15.54 8.99 15.57
N LEU A 24 15.05 8.60 14.40
CA LEU A 24 15.83 7.91 13.36
C LEU A 24 17.20 8.55 13.08
N LYS A 25 17.24 9.88 12.87
CA LYS A 25 18.48 10.62 12.61
C LYS A 25 19.50 10.49 13.75
N HIS A 26 19.04 10.43 15.00
CA HIS A 26 19.91 10.31 16.17
C HIS A 26 20.40 8.88 16.35
N ARG A 27 19.59 7.87 16.02
CA ARG A 27 20.02 6.46 16.01
C ARG A 27 21.19 6.23 15.05
N LYS A 28 21.16 6.86 13.88
CA LYS A 28 22.26 6.79 12.90
C LYS A 28 23.57 7.35 13.48
N VAL A 29 23.52 8.51 14.11
CA VAL A 29 24.70 9.10 14.77
C VAL A 29 25.16 8.23 15.94
N ALA A 30 24.23 7.74 16.76
CA ALA A 30 24.52 6.85 17.87
C ALA A 30 25.20 5.54 17.41
N SER A 31 24.82 5.01 16.25
CA SER A 31 25.40 3.76 15.71
C SER A 31 26.86 3.86 15.29
N THR A 32 27.43 5.07 15.17
CA THR A 32 28.84 5.26 14.80
C THR A 32 29.76 5.37 16.01
N VAL A 33 29.21 5.33 17.23
CA VAL A 33 29.99 5.51 18.47
C VAL A 33 30.87 4.30 18.75
N CYS A 34 30.31 3.09 18.66
CA CYS A 34 31.05 1.84 18.88
C CYS A 34 30.29 0.60 18.36
N TRP A 35 30.93 -0.57 18.38
CA TRP A 35 30.36 -1.83 17.88
C TRP A 35 29.11 -2.27 18.64
N SER A 36 29.08 -2.16 19.96
CA SER A 36 27.91 -2.52 20.78
C SER A 36 26.66 -1.70 20.40
N TRP A 37 26.86 -0.40 20.17
CA TRP A 37 25.79 0.52 19.73
C TRP A 37 25.38 0.27 18.29
N TYR A 38 26.34 -0.05 17.41
CA TYR A 38 26.05 -0.49 16.05
C TYR A 38 25.18 -1.75 16.04
N HIS A 39 25.53 -2.79 16.80
CA HIS A 39 24.76 -4.04 16.88
C HIS A 39 23.33 -3.83 17.37
N VAL A 40 23.13 -2.94 18.35
CA VAL A 40 21.80 -2.55 18.80
C VAL A 40 21.04 -1.81 17.71
N SER A 41 21.69 -0.87 17.02
CA SER A 41 21.06 -0.08 15.96
C SER A 41 20.48 -0.92 14.82
N ILE A 42 21.09 -2.09 14.55
CA ILE A 42 20.67 -3.01 13.50
C ILE A 42 19.69 -4.09 13.98
N GLN A 43 19.16 -4.00 15.20
CA GLN A 43 18.08 -4.88 15.65
C GLN A 43 16.80 -4.61 14.85
N PRO A 44 16.03 -5.64 14.47
CA PRO A 44 14.82 -5.49 13.65
C PRO A 44 13.84 -4.42 14.17
N ARG A 45 13.64 -4.33 15.49
CA ARG A 45 12.73 -3.34 16.10
C ARG A 45 13.04 -1.88 15.76
N PHE A 46 14.29 -1.54 15.47
CA PHE A 46 14.71 -0.17 15.12
C PHE A 46 14.76 0.07 13.61
N LEU A 47 14.98 -0.99 12.84
CA LEU A 47 15.14 -0.97 11.40
C LEU A 47 13.84 -1.10 10.61
N ASN A 48 12.77 -1.63 11.22
CA ASN A 48 11.48 -1.86 10.57
C ASN A 48 10.82 -0.60 9.96
N LYS A 49 11.37 0.60 10.23
CA LYS A 49 10.90 1.89 9.68
C LYS A 49 11.84 2.51 8.65
N GLU A 50 13.01 1.91 8.42
CA GLU A 50 13.97 2.43 7.45
C GLU A 50 13.74 1.83 6.08
N VAL A 51 13.42 2.69 5.11
CA VAL A 51 13.33 2.34 3.69
C VAL A 51 14.53 2.94 2.98
N ILE A 52 15.33 2.09 2.33
CA ILE A 52 16.45 2.52 1.50
C ILE A 52 15.88 2.92 0.14
N CYS A 53 15.93 4.21 -0.16
CA CYS A 53 15.49 4.74 -1.45
C CYS A 53 16.64 4.64 -2.46
N LEU A 54 16.45 3.83 -3.49
CA LEU A 54 17.32 3.76 -4.65
C LEU A 54 16.77 4.72 -5.71
N LYS A 55 17.36 5.93 -5.77
CA LYS A 55 17.14 6.93 -6.84
C LYS A 55 18.15 6.70 -7.96
N TYR A 56 17.87 7.19 -9.17
CA TYR A 56 18.84 7.13 -10.26
C TYR A 56 20.21 7.68 -9.81
N MET A 57 21.24 6.82 -9.80
CA MET A 57 22.62 7.20 -9.47
C MET A 57 23.60 6.35 -10.28
N ASN A 58 24.67 6.99 -10.78
CA ASN A 58 25.72 6.30 -11.55
C ASN A 58 26.48 5.24 -10.71
N ASN A 59 26.49 5.36 -9.37
CA ASN A 59 27.28 4.51 -8.47
C ASN A 59 26.45 3.45 -7.73
N MET A 60 25.28 3.07 -8.27
CA MET A 60 24.38 2.09 -7.62
C MET A 60 25.07 0.76 -7.29
N HIS A 61 26.02 0.34 -8.13
CA HIS A 61 26.76 -0.89 -7.93
C HIS A 61 27.57 -0.86 -6.63
N ASP A 62 28.33 0.21 -6.39
CA ASP A 62 29.16 0.34 -5.20
C ASP A 62 28.33 0.47 -3.93
N VAL A 63 27.25 1.26 -3.98
CA VAL A 63 26.34 1.45 -2.85
C VAL A 63 25.66 0.14 -2.46
N LEU A 64 25.13 -0.61 -3.43
CA LEU A 64 24.47 -1.89 -3.15
C LEU A 64 25.45 -2.95 -2.65
N ASN A 65 26.70 -2.91 -3.10
CA ASN A 65 27.75 -3.81 -2.62
C ASN A 65 28.17 -3.54 -1.16
N ILE A 66 27.86 -2.36 -0.60
CA ILE A 66 28.02 -2.13 0.85
C ILE A 66 26.92 -2.90 1.61
N TYR A 67 25.69 -2.88 1.11
CA TYR A 67 24.57 -3.57 1.76
C TYR A 67 24.71 -5.10 1.73
N THR A 68 25.39 -5.68 0.73
CA THR A 68 25.62 -7.14 0.67
C THR A 68 26.44 -7.62 1.88
N LYS A 69 27.38 -6.79 2.32
CA LYS A 69 28.26 -7.03 3.47
C LYS A 69 27.64 -6.65 4.81
N SER A 70 26.47 -6.02 4.81
CA SER A 70 25.82 -5.59 6.03
C SER A 70 25.31 -6.78 6.86
N LEU A 71 25.49 -6.68 8.18
CA LEU A 71 24.94 -7.61 9.17
C LEU A 71 23.43 -7.44 9.40
N ARG A 72 22.81 -6.44 8.77
CA ARG A 72 21.38 -6.21 8.85
C ARG A 72 20.61 -7.46 8.37
N PRO A 73 19.65 -7.98 9.16
CA PRO A 73 18.94 -9.21 8.81
C PRO A 73 17.97 -9.00 7.66
N TYR A 74 17.27 -7.85 7.64
CA TYR A 74 16.27 -7.55 6.63
C TYR A 74 16.32 -6.11 6.14
N PHE A 75 16.04 -5.92 4.86
CA PHE A 75 15.97 -4.62 4.19
C PHE A 75 14.57 -4.33 3.66
N ALA A 76 14.25 -3.04 3.68
CA ALA A 76 13.14 -2.46 2.94
C ALA A 76 13.72 -1.53 1.88
N PHE A 77 13.40 -1.79 0.62
CA PHE A 77 13.86 -0.97 -0.50
C PHE A 77 12.68 -0.26 -1.16
N ARG A 78 12.92 1.01 -1.53
CA ARG A 78 12.08 1.75 -2.47
C ARG A 78 12.92 2.03 -3.70
N ILE A 79 12.49 1.55 -4.85
CA ILE A 79 13.15 1.76 -6.13
C ILE A 79 12.34 2.79 -6.90
N LEU A 80 12.96 3.93 -7.15
CA LEU A 80 12.39 5.01 -7.95
C LEU A 80 12.90 4.83 -9.39
N GLY A 81 12.00 4.72 -10.36
CA GLY A 81 12.36 4.76 -11.77
C GLY A 81 12.97 6.11 -12.17
N LEU A 82 13.48 6.21 -13.40
CA LEU A 82 14.04 7.46 -13.94
C LEU A 82 13.00 8.59 -13.84
N GLU A 83 13.48 9.75 -13.40
CA GLU A 83 12.76 10.94 -12.94
C GLU A 83 11.30 11.10 -13.37
N ILE A 84 10.41 11.17 -12.38
CA ILE A 84 9.39 12.21 -12.39
C ILE A 84 9.95 13.27 -11.45
N LYS A 85 10.21 14.48 -11.97
CA LYS A 85 10.51 15.65 -11.13
C LYS A 85 9.39 15.74 -10.08
N THR A 86 9.72 15.55 -8.82
CA THR A 86 8.80 15.93 -7.74
C THR A 86 8.69 17.45 -7.78
N GLU A 87 7.49 17.99 -7.59
CA GLU A 87 7.18 19.44 -7.68
C GLU A 87 8.02 20.35 -6.75
N ASP A 88 8.92 19.77 -5.94
CA ASP A 88 9.83 20.47 -5.04
C ASP A 88 11.23 20.77 -5.64
N ASP A 89 11.55 20.28 -6.85
CA ASP A 89 12.86 20.47 -7.50
C ASP A 89 12.73 21.39 -8.74
N GLU A 90 12.54 22.70 -8.52
CA GLU A 90 12.44 23.72 -9.60
C GLU A 90 13.80 24.23 -10.13
N ASP A 91 14.93 23.87 -9.51
CA ASP A 91 16.23 24.40 -9.90
C ASP A 91 17.24 23.29 -10.19
N GLU A 92 17.30 22.82 -11.46
CA GLU A 92 18.51 22.47 -12.21
C GLU A 92 18.12 21.81 -13.56
N ASP A 93 18.54 22.45 -14.65
CA ASP A 93 18.44 21.95 -16.04
C ASP A 93 19.50 20.87 -16.29
N ASP A 94 19.28 19.66 -15.78
CA ASP A 94 20.02 18.48 -16.24
C ASP A 94 19.20 17.73 -17.29
N VAL A 95 19.52 17.99 -18.56
CA VAL A 95 19.01 17.23 -19.70
C VAL A 95 19.50 15.78 -19.58
N ILE A 96 18.61 14.87 -19.15
CA ILE A 96 18.93 13.45 -19.05
C ILE A 96 19.15 12.86 -20.45
N ASP A 97 20.40 12.49 -20.72
CA ASP A 97 20.81 11.73 -21.90
C ASP A 97 20.21 10.30 -21.85
N LEU A 98 19.19 10.09 -22.69
CA LEU A 98 18.45 8.85 -22.85
C LEU A 98 19.26 7.71 -23.53
N THR A 99 20.55 7.91 -23.82
CA THR A 99 21.40 6.92 -24.50
C THR A 99 22.20 6.00 -23.56
N LYS A 100 22.16 6.20 -22.24
CA LYS A 100 22.87 5.33 -21.28
C LYS A 100 22.24 3.92 -21.19
N LYS A 101 22.76 3.01 -22.02
CA LYS A 101 22.67 1.56 -21.86
C LYS A 101 23.17 1.18 -20.45
N ASP A 102 22.38 0.38 -19.74
CA ASP A 102 22.77 -0.43 -18.57
C ASP A 102 22.86 0.21 -17.18
N CYS A 103 21.97 1.17 -16.87
CA CYS A 103 21.74 1.64 -15.50
C CYS A 103 21.07 0.62 -14.54
N TRP A 104 20.69 -0.55 -15.05
CA TRP A 104 20.00 -1.61 -14.30
C TRP A 104 20.82 -2.90 -14.16
N ASP A 105 22.10 -2.92 -14.56
CA ASP A 105 22.94 -4.12 -14.46
C ASP A 105 23.02 -4.67 -13.05
N TRP A 106 23.01 -3.79 -12.05
CA TRP A 106 23.00 -4.15 -10.64
C TRP A 106 21.83 -5.07 -10.25
N VAL A 107 20.70 -5.04 -10.98
CA VAL A 107 19.56 -5.94 -10.77
C VAL A 107 19.93 -7.38 -11.09
N TYR A 108 20.80 -7.57 -12.06
CA TYR A 108 21.26 -8.89 -12.51
C TYR A 108 22.56 -9.32 -11.82
N THR A 109 23.37 -8.38 -11.33
CA THR A 109 24.67 -8.68 -10.70
C THR A 109 24.63 -8.69 -9.17
N ILE A 110 24.17 -7.60 -8.53
CA ILE A 110 24.25 -7.44 -7.07
C ILE A 110 22.96 -7.83 -6.37
N TRP A 111 21.80 -7.51 -6.94
CA TRP A 111 20.53 -7.78 -6.30
C TRP A 111 20.37 -9.24 -5.86
N PRO A 112 20.78 -10.27 -6.62
CA PRO A 112 20.72 -11.66 -6.18
C PRO A 112 21.48 -11.93 -4.86
N LEU A 113 22.55 -11.18 -4.59
CA LEU A 113 23.33 -11.28 -3.34
C LEU A 113 22.63 -10.64 -2.14
N LEU A 114 21.72 -9.68 -2.40
CA LEU A 114 20.90 -9.00 -1.40
C LEU A 114 19.53 -9.65 -1.22
N ALA A 115 19.04 -10.31 -2.27
CA ALA A 115 17.64 -10.64 -2.43
C ALA A 115 17.11 -11.38 -1.23
N SER A 116 17.86 -12.35 -0.67
CA SER A 116 17.48 -13.16 0.51
C SER A 116 17.19 -12.36 1.78
N LYS A 117 17.69 -11.12 1.88
CA LYS A 117 17.47 -10.21 3.01
C LYS A 117 16.36 -9.18 2.73
N VAL A 118 15.73 -9.15 1.57
CA VAL A 118 14.71 -8.13 1.24
C VAL A 118 13.31 -8.63 1.61
N THR A 119 12.64 -7.93 2.54
CA THR A 119 11.27 -8.29 2.98
C THR A 119 10.22 -7.27 2.55
N TYR A 120 10.64 -6.07 2.17
CA TYR A 120 9.77 -5.01 1.66
C TYR A 120 10.36 -4.44 0.38
N LEU A 121 9.52 -4.32 -0.64
CA LEU A 121 9.87 -3.70 -1.91
C LEU A 121 8.75 -2.76 -2.34
N GLU A 122 9.08 -1.49 -2.51
CA GLU A 122 8.23 -0.52 -3.20
C GLU A 122 8.89 -0.11 -4.50
N PHE A 123 8.18 -0.32 -5.61
CA PHE A 123 8.70 -0.11 -6.95
C PHE A 123 7.84 0.91 -7.68
N PHE A 124 8.44 1.99 -8.15
CA PHE A 124 7.78 3.00 -8.97
C PHE A 124 8.04 2.73 -10.44
N ASP A 125 6.96 2.41 -11.17
CA ASP A 125 6.97 2.14 -12.60
C ASP A 125 6.85 3.46 -13.38
N THR A 126 7.95 4.21 -13.47
CA THR A 126 7.99 5.44 -14.27
C THR A 126 8.44 5.16 -15.70
N VAL A 127 8.09 6.08 -16.62
CA VAL A 127 8.22 5.93 -18.08
C VAL A 127 9.65 5.47 -18.47
N LYS A 128 9.74 4.40 -19.28
CA LYS A 128 10.96 3.75 -19.82
C LYS A 128 11.75 2.79 -18.93
N ILE A 129 11.18 2.20 -17.87
CA ILE A 129 11.81 0.98 -17.32
C ILE A 129 11.62 -0.17 -18.32
N ARG A 130 12.70 -0.80 -18.78
CA ARG A 130 12.60 -2.06 -19.55
C ARG A 130 11.78 -3.04 -18.72
N GLY A 131 10.65 -3.50 -19.23
CA GLY A 131 9.69 -4.29 -18.45
C GLY A 131 10.25 -5.54 -17.74
N GLY A 132 11.45 -6.01 -18.10
CA GLY A 132 12.16 -7.11 -17.44
C GLY A 132 12.67 -6.84 -16.01
N ILE A 133 12.78 -5.59 -15.57
CA ILE A 133 13.41 -5.27 -14.28
C ILE A 133 12.61 -5.78 -13.08
N LEU A 134 11.33 -5.41 -12.98
CA LEU A 134 10.51 -5.83 -11.83
C LEU A 134 10.49 -7.38 -11.72
N PRO A 135 10.30 -8.15 -12.80
CA PRO A 135 10.36 -9.60 -12.71
C PRO A 135 11.72 -10.17 -12.40
N ALA A 136 12.81 -9.55 -12.84
CA ALA A 136 14.16 -9.93 -12.44
C ALA A 136 14.38 -9.73 -10.94
N LEU A 137 13.88 -8.63 -10.37
CA LEU A 137 13.91 -8.41 -8.91
C LEU A 137 13.09 -9.46 -8.17
N LEU A 138 11.84 -9.69 -8.60
CA LEU A 138 10.92 -10.59 -7.91
C LEU A 138 11.31 -12.07 -8.01
N SER A 139 11.92 -12.49 -9.12
CA SER A 139 12.28 -13.91 -9.34
C SER A 139 13.28 -14.44 -8.31
N VAL A 140 14.16 -13.57 -7.80
CA VAL A 140 15.19 -13.93 -6.79
C VAL A 140 14.81 -13.54 -5.36
N THR A 141 13.71 -12.79 -5.15
CA THR A 141 13.32 -12.24 -3.84
C THR A 141 12.17 -13.03 -3.20
N GLN A 142 12.40 -14.31 -2.89
CA GLN A 142 11.32 -15.24 -2.50
C GLN A 142 10.75 -15.04 -1.09
N GLN A 143 11.51 -14.45 -0.17
CA GLN A 143 11.07 -14.11 1.19
C GLN A 143 10.41 -12.73 1.32
N LEU A 144 10.06 -12.11 0.18
CA LEU A 144 9.36 -10.83 0.16
C LEU A 144 8.00 -10.95 0.88
N LYS A 145 7.76 -10.08 1.86
CA LYS A 145 6.50 -10.01 2.62
C LYS A 145 5.59 -8.89 2.17
N VAL A 146 6.15 -7.77 1.72
CA VAL A 146 5.40 -6.60 1.28
C VAL A 146 5.88 -6.18 -0.10
N LEU A 147 4.97 -6.10 -1.05
CA LEU A 147 5.20 -5.60 -2.39
C LEU A 147 4.27 -4.43 -2.68
N LYS A 148 4.84 -3.29 -3.05
CA LYS A 148 4.10 -2.13 -3.53
C LYS A 148 4.57 -1.78 -4.93
N ILE A 149 3.63 -1.68 -5.86
CA ILE A 149 3.91 -1.28 -7.24
C ILE A 149 3.13 -0.01 -7.49
N ARG A 150 3.85 1.08 -7.75
CA ARG A 150 3.31 2.42 -7.92
C ARG A 150 3.30 2.80 -9.38
N HIS A 151 2.26 3.52 -9.79
CA HIS A 151 2.13 4.13 -11.10
C HIS A 151 2.29 3.16 -12.27
N VAL A 152 1.67 1.98 -12.18
CA VAL A 152 1.72 0.96 -13.24
C VAL A 152 1.23 1.55 -14.57
N GLN A 153 2.14 1.64 -15.55
CA GLN A 153 1.85 2.12 -16.91
C GLN A 153 1.67 0.97 -17.90
N TYR A 154 2.33 -0.17 -17.66
CA TYR A 154 2.44 -1.26 -18.63
C TYR A 154 1.72 -2.53 -18.17
N ASN A 155 1.29 -3.33 -19.15
CA ASN A 155 0.76 -4.67 -18.87
C ASN A 155 1.91 -5.64 -18.55
N TYR A 156 2.06 -6.00 -17.28
CA TYR A 156 3.06 -6.95 -16.81
C TYR A 156 2.80 -8.42 -17.21
N LYS A 157 1.76 -8.74 -18.01
CA LYS A 157 1.38 -10.10 -18.45
C LYS A 157 2.56 -10.93 -18.95
N LYS A 158 3.38 -10.40 -19.86
CA LYS A 158 4.52 -11.12 -20.47
C LYS A 158 5.71 -11.32 -19.52
N ILE A 159 5.66 -10.76 -18.32
CA ILE A 159 6.87 -10.63 -17.51
C ILE A 159 6.65 -11.20 -16.11
N LEU A 160 5.48 -10.98 -15.49
CA LEU A 160 5.14 -11.61 -14.20
C LEU A 160 4.79 -13.09 -14.32
N HIS A 161 4.40 -13.62 -15.49
CA HIS A 161 4.20 -15.07 -15.64
C HIS A 161 5.49 -15.87 -15.49
N LYS A 162 6.65 -15.22 -15.62
CA LYS A 162 7.98 -15.82 -15.44
C LYS A 162 8.45 -15.79 -13.99
N VAL A 163 7.71 -15.11 -13.12
CA VAL A 163 8.03 -14.97 -11.70
C VAL A 163 7.36 -16.12 -10.96
N ASN A 164 8.15 -16.87 -10.20
CA ASN A 164 7.63 -17.86 -9.28
C ASN A 164 6.73 -17.20 -8.24
N ARG A 165 5.69 -17.92 -7.81
CA ARG A 165 4.77 -17.44 -6.77
C ARG A 165 5.55 -17.03 -5.51
N LEU A 166 5.28 -15.82 -5.02
CA LEU A 166 5.93 -15.27 -3.83
C LEU A 166 5.24 -15.82 -2.57
N GLN A 167 5.64 -17.02 -2.16
CA GLN A 167 4.98 -17.79 -1.08
C GLN A 167 4.93 -17.05 0.27
N SER A 168 5.88 -16.14 0.51
CA SER A 168 5.97 -15.38 1.76
C SER A 168 5.21 -14.04 1.74
N LEU A 169 4.57 -13.69 0.62
CA LEU A 169 3.94 -12.38 0.44
C LEU A 169 2.68 -12.24 1.31
N GLU A 170 2.68 -11.26 2.20
CA GLU A 170 1.59 -10.95 3.14
C GLU A 170 0.78 -9.72 2.69
N GLU A 171 1.42 -8.72 2.06
CA GLU A 171 0.80 -7.47 1.59
C GLU A 171 1.17 -7.17 0.13
N LEU A 172 0.14 -6.86 -0.66
CA LEU A 172 0.27 -6.37 -2.02
C LEU A 172 -0.49 -5.05 -2.20
N GLU A 173 0.20 -4.02 -2.68
CA GLU A 173 -0.39 -2.75 -3.10
C GLU A 173 -0.06 -2.47 -4.56
N ILE A 174 -1.07 -2.20 -5.38
CA ILE A 174 -0.91 -1.87 -6.80
C ILE A 174 -1.66 -0.57 -7.08
N GLU A 175 -0.95 0.39 -7.68
CA GLU A 175 -1.49 1.66 -8.09
C GLU A 175 -1.26 1.85 -9.58
N TYR A 176 -2.35 2.00 -10.34
CA TYR A 176 -2.33 2.21 -11.78
C TYR A 176 -2.31 3.70 -12.11
N ILE A 177 -1.83 4.06 -13.31
CA ILE A 177 -2.05 5.42 -13.83
C ILE A 177 -3.43 5.48 -14.50
N HIS A 178 -4.16 6.59 -14.32
CA HIS A 178 -5.52 6.80 -14.84
C HIS A 178 -5.65 6.68 -16.37
N THR A 179 -4.56 6.80 -17.13
CA THR A 179 -4.50 6.69 -18.59
C THR A 179 -3.97 5.32 -19.04
N PHE A 180 -4.67 4.24 -18.69
CA PHE A 180 -4.28 2.89 -19.12
C PHE A 180 -4.85 2.61 -20.51
N ILE A 181 -4.02 2.71 -21.55
CA ILE A 181 -4.42 2.58 -22.97
C ILE A 181 -3.99 1.21 -23.52
N HIS A 182 -4.41 0.09 -22.93
CA HIS A 182 -4.20 -1.21 -23.60
C HIS A 182 -5.36 -2.18 -23.36
N SER A 183 -5.98 -2.61 -24.47
CA SER A 183 -7.15 -3.49 -24.55
C SER A 183 -6.83 -4.98 -24.71
N GLU A 184 -5.55 -5.38 -24.66
CA GLU A 184 -5.17 -6.77 -24.91
C GLU A 184 -5.22 -7.64 -23.64
N ASP A 185 -5.97 -8.73 -23.80
CA ASP A 185 -6.44 -9.72 -22.83
C ASP A 185 -5.39 -10.29 -21.85
N ASP A 186 -5.91 -10.81 -20.74
CA ASP A 186 -5.37 -11.62 -19.62
C ASP A 186 -4.26 -11.05 -18.71
N THR A 187 -4.67 -10.45 -17.59
CA THR A 187 -3.79 -10.09 -16.48
C THR A 187 -3.73 -11.20 -15.42
N LYS A 188 -2.72 -12.09 -15.47
CA LYS A 188 -2.50 -13.09 -14.40
C LYS A 188 -1.68 -12.52 -13.23
N LEU A 189 -2.28 -11.62 -12.43
CA LEU A 189 -1.78 -11.31 -11.08
C LEU A 189 -1.72 -12.57 -10.19
N LEU A 190 -2.62 -13.54 -10.45
CA LEU A 190 -2.69 -14.85 -9.78
C LEU A 190 -1.40 -15.69 -9.82
N GLY A 191 -0.50 -15.44 -10.78
CA GLY A 191 0.75 -16.21 -10.88
C GLY A 191 1.70 -15.94 -9.72
N VAL A 192 1.74 -14.69 -9.25
CA VAL A 192 2.72 -14.20 -8.29
C VAL A 192 2.14 -14.18 -6.87
N ILE A 193 0.83 -14.00 -6.74
CA ILE A 193 0.13 -13.86 -5.47
C ILE A 193 -0.04 -15.24 -4.79
N PRO A 194 0.29 -15.36 -3.49
CA PRO A 194 -0.04 -16.55 -2.71
C PRO A 194 -1.48 -16.53 -2.19
N GLU A 195 -2.04 -17.70 -1.92
CA GLU A 195 -3.38 -17.85 -1.30
C GLU A 195 -3.40 -17.27 0.13
N THR A 196 -2.24 -17.25 0.80
CA THR A 196 -2.05 -16.75 2.17
C THR A 196 -1.99 -15.22 2.28
N LEU A 197 -2.18 -14.49 1.19
CA LEU A 197 -2.13 -13.02 1.16
C LEU A 197 -3.14 -12.43 2.16
N ARG A 198 -2.66 -11.55 3.05
CA ARG A 198 -3.46 -10.96 4.13
C ARG A 198 -4.00 -9.58 3.80
N LYS A 199 -3.28 -8.82 2.97
CA LYS A 199 -3.67 -7.47 2.57
C LYS A 199 -3.55 -7.27 1.07
N LEU A 200 -4.63 -6.77 0.47
CA LEU A 200 -4.67 -6.36 -0.92
C LEU A 200 -5.15 -4.91 -1.02
N CYS A 201 -4.35 -4.06 -1.67
CA CYS A 201 -4.72 -2.69 -1.97
C CYS A 201 -4.60 -2.43 -3.48
N VAL A 202 -5.66 -1.88 -4.08
CA VAL A 202 -5.70 -1.52 -5.49
C VAL A 202 -6.15 -0.07 -5.62
N LYS A 203 -5.41 0.73 -6.39
CA LYS A 203 -5.66 2.15 -6.59
C LYS A 203 -5.76 2.51 -8.07
N SER A 204 -6.63 3.47 -8.37
CA SER A 204 -6.73 4.15 -9.67
C SER A 204 -7.05 3.22 -10.84
N LEU A 205 -7.98 2.29 -10.63
CA LEU A 205 -8.52 1.43 -11.68
C LEU A 205 -9.76 2.08 -12.33
N SER A 206 -9.58 3.30 -12.81
CA SER A 206 -10.62 4.10 -13.47
C SER A 206 -10.65 3.79 -14.98
N ASN A 207 -11.87 3.64 -15.52
CA ASN A 207 -12.24 3.43 -16.92
C ASN A 207 -12.17 1.98 -17.48
N GLU A 208 -13.37 1.52 -17.88
CA GLU A 208 -13.76 0.56 -18.94
C GLU A 208 -13.10 -0.82 -19.08
N SER A 209 -12.04 -1.15 -18.35
CA SER A 209 -11.40 -2.46 -18.44
C SER A 209 -12.16 -3.53 -17.64
N LYS A 210 -13.32 -3.95 -18.17
CA LYS A 210 -14.12 -5.09 -17.66
C LYS A 210 -13.27 -6.34 -17.35
N PHE A 211 -12.11 -6.47 -18.01
CA PHE A 211 -11.16 -7.55 -17.85
C PHE A 211 -10.35 -7.47 -16.55
N ILE A 212 -9.78 -6.31 -16.19
CA ILE A 212 -8.97 -6.17 -14.97
C ILE A 212 -9.84 -6.38 -13.74
N ILE A 213 -11.10 -5.93 -13.79
CA ILE A 213 -12.09 -6.16 -12.72
C ILE A 213 -12.39 -7.65 -12.55
N LYS A 214 -12.55 -8.42 -13.63
CA LYS A 214 -12.78 -9.88 -13.55
C LYS A 214 -11.57 -10.58 -12.92
N ASP A 215 -10.37 -10.17 -13.27
CA ASP A 215 -9.15 -10.76 -12.70
C ASP A 215 -8.95 -10.37 -11.23
N LEU A 216 -9.27 -9.13 -10.86
CA LEU A 216 -9.32 -8.71 -9.45
C LEU A 216 -10.26 -9.60 -8.63
N ILE A 217 -11.46 -9.89 -9.15
CA ILE A 217 -12.40 -10.81 -8.49
C ILE A 217 -11.77 -12.21 -8.34
N LYS A 218 -11.09 -12.72 -9.37
CA LYS A 218 -10.42 -14.03 -9.26
C LYS A 218 -9.32 -14.01 -8.20
N VAL A 219 -8.53 -12.94 -8.11
CA VAL A 219 -7.49 -12.76 -7.08
C VAL A 219 -8.12 -12.72 -5.69
N ILE A 220 -9.15 -11.90 -5.48
CA ILE A 220 -9.86 -11.80 -4.20
C ILE A 220 -10.45 -13.16 -3.81
N LYS A 221 -11.06 -13.88 -4.77
CA LYS A 221 -11.55 -15.25 -4.55
C LYS A 221 -10.43 -16.18 -4.12
N PHE A 222 -9.29 -16.13 -4.81
CA PHE A 222 -8.14 -17.00 -4.56
C PHE A 222 -7.55 -16.81 -3.16
N CYS A 223 -7.46 -15.58 -2.63
CA CYS A 223 -6.93 -15.33 -1.28
C CYS A 223 -8.01 -15.11 -0.20
N SER A 224 -9.29 -15.31 -0.52
CA SER A 224 -10.44 -14.92 0.32
C SER A 224 -10.39 -15.46 1.76
N SER A 225 -9.89 -16.68 1.95
CA SER A 225 -9.82 -17.37 3.25
C SER A 225 -8.81 -16.72 4.22
N HIS A 226 -7.79 -16.04 3.72
CA HIS A 226 -6.72 -15.43 4.52
C HIS A 226 -6.74 -13.90 4.51
N LEU A 227 -7.49 -13.30 3.57
CA LEU A 227 -7.55 -11.85 3.40
C LEU A 227 -8.20 -11.19 4.62
N GLN A 228 -7.46 -10.30 5.28
CA GLN A 228 -7.89 -9.55 6.46
C GLN A 228 -8.10 -8.06 6.14
N SER A 229 -7.47 -7.55 5.08
CA SER A 229 -7.56 -6.16 4.68
C SER A 229 -7.74 -6.05 3.17
N LEU A 230 -8.80 -5.37 2.74
CA LEU A 230 -9.06 -5.08 1.34
C LEU A 230 -9.32 -3.59 1.16
N GLU A 231 -8.50 -2.95 0.32
CA GLU A 231 -8.57 -1.52 0.08
C GLU A 231 -8.66 -1.21 -1.42
N LEU A 232 -9.78 -0.62 -1.84
CA LEU A 232 -10.09 -0.36 -3.24
C LEU A 232 -10.33 1.14 -3.42
N PHE A 233 -9.40 1.81 -4.08
CA PHE A 233 -9.45 3.26 -4.31
C PHE A 233 -9.61 3.58 -5.79
N ASP A 234 -10.63 4.36 -6.12
CA ASP A 234 -10.96 4.72 -7.50
C ASP A 234 -11.01 3.50 -8.43
N VAL A 235 -11.74 2.48 -7.97
CA VAL A 235 -12.03 1.26 -8.74
C VAL A 235 -13.47 1.38 -9.22
N ASN A 236 -13.73 1.08 -10.50
CA ASN A 236 -15.08 0.98 -11.04
C ASN A 236 -15.84 -0.18 -10.39
N MET A 237 -16.41 0.10 -9.22
CA MET A 237 -17.14 -0.86 -8.40
C MET A 237 -18.57 -0.96 -8.92
N THR A 238 -18.89 -2.05 -9.59
CA THR A 238 -20.28 -2.34 -10.01
C THR A 238 -20.97 -3.28 -9.03
N TYR A 239 -22.31 -3.28 -9.03
CA TYR A 239 -23.12 -4.24 -8.26
C TYR A 239 -22.64 -5.70 -8.43
N LYS A 240 -22.30 -6.10 -9.67
CA LYS A 240 -21.82 -7.45 -9.97
C LYS A 240 -20.49 -7.78 -9.29
N VAL A 241 -19.59 -6.80 -9.19
CA VAL A 241 -18.29 -6.96 -8.51
C VAL A 241 -18.53 -7.13 -7.02
N MET A 242 -19.28 -6.21 -6.41
CA MET A 242 -19.57 -6.27 -4.98
C MET A 242 -20.32 -7.56 -4.60
N LYS A 243 -21.31 -7.97 -5.40
CA LYS A 243 -22.04 -9.24 -5.21
C LYS A 243 -21.13 -10.46 -5.29
N SER A 244 -20.14 -10.43 -6.17
CA SER A 244 -19.15 -11.51 -6.29
C SER A 244 -18.22 -11.60 -5.08
N MET A 245 -18.04 -10.50 -4.35
CA MET A 245 -17.19 -10.42 -3.16
C MET A 245 -17.97 -10.76 -1.88
N VAL A 246 -19.20 -10.26 -1.73
CA VAL A 246 -20.04 -10.45 -0.53
C VAL A 246 -20.35 -11.93 -0.27
N ASN A 247 -20.47 -12.72 -1.34
CA ASN A 247 -20.69 -14.17 -1.23
C ASN A 247 -19.43 -14.96 -0.84
N LEU A 248 -18.27 -14.29 -0.68
CA LEU A 248 -17.04 -14.94 -0.25
C LEU A 248 -16.97 -14.92 1.27
N ASN A 249 -16.61 -16.08 1.84
CA ASN A 249 -16.41 -16.24 3.27
C ASN A 249 -15.07 -15.62 3.71
N MET A 250 -14.97 -14.30 3.61
CA MET A 250 -13.77 -13.55 3.98
C MET A 250 -13.80 -13.14 5.45
N ASN A 251 -12.64 -13.20 6.10
CA ASN A 251 -12.44 -12.73 7.47
C ASN A 251 -11.87 -11.30 7.47
N LEU A 252 -12.52 -10.40 6.71
CA LEU A 252 -12.07 -9.02 6.56
C LEU A 252 -12.27 -8.25 7.87
N LYS A 253 -11.16 -7.75 8.41
CA LYS A 253 -11.10 -6.81 9.54
C LYS A 253 -11.11 -5.37 9.07
N LYS A 254 -10.55 -5.12 7.89
CA LYS A 254 -10.42 -3.79 7.31
C LYS A 254 -10.95 -3.76 5.88
N PHE A 255 -11.86 -2.83 5.60
CA PHE A 255 -12.40 -2.62 4.27
C PHE A 255 -12.42 -1.13 3.92
N HIS A 256 -11.70 -0.77 2.87
CA HIS A 256 -11.70 0.59 2.33
C HIS A 256 -12.26 0.60 0.91
N LEU A 257 -13.22 1.49 0.66
CA LEU A 257 -13.79 1.69 -0.67
C LEU A 257 -13.89 3.19 -0.97
N CYS A 258 -13.21 3.63 -2.02
CA CYS A 258 -13.33 4.99 -2.54
C CYS A 258 -13.86 4.94 -3.98
N ILE A 259 -15.07 5.47 -4.18
CA ILE A 259 -15.73 5.60 -5.48
C ILE A 259 -15.65 7.06 -5.89
N VAL A 260 -14.94 7.34 -6.97
CA VAL A 260 -14.67 8.69 -7.46
C VAL A 260 -15.54 9.05 -8.66
N ASN A 261 -15.91 8.07 -9.50
CA ASN A 261 -16.63 8.35 -10.73
C ASN A 261 -18.11 8.74 -10.48
N PRO A 262 -18.59 9.88 -11.00
CA PRO A 262 -19.99 10.31 -10.87
C PRO A 262 -21.01 9.31 -11.42
N ILE A 263 -20.67 8.51 -12.44
CA ILE A 263 -21.56 7.49 -13.00
C ILE A 263 -21.78 6.35 -12.00
N ASP A 264 -20.75 5.98 -11.24
CA ASP A 264 -20.82 4.92 -10.24
C ASP A 264 -21.53 5.39 -8.97
N CYS A 265 -21.63 6.70 -8.74
CA CYS A 265 -22.40 7.29 -7.64
C CYS A 265 -23.90 6.96 -7.72
N ALA A 266 -24.48 6.87 -8.93
CA ALA A 266 -25.88 6.46 -9.10
C ALA A 266 -26.15 5.02 -8.60
N ARG A 267 -25.11 4.17 -8.52
CA ARG A 267 -25.19 2.78 -8.09
C ARG A 267 -24.82 2.58 -6.62
N LEU A 268 -24.42 3.64 -5.92
CA LEU A 268 -23.96 3.56 -4.54
C LEU A 268 -24.98 2.88 -3.60
N PRO A 269 -26.29 3.17 -3.65
CA PRO A 269 -27.26 2.52 -2.76
C PRO A 269 -27.27 0.99 -2.91
N GLU A 270 -27.15 0.49 -4.14
CA GLU A 270 -27.11 -0.95 -4.40
C GLU A 270 -25.82 -1.59 -3.85
N ILE A 271 -24.68 -0.92 -4.01
CA ILE A 271 -23.38 -1.36 -3.50
C ILE A 271 -23.39 -1.41 -1.97
N ILE A 272 -23.91 -0.36 -1.32
CA ILE A 272 -24.04 -0.32 0.14
C ILE A 272 -25.01 -1.38 0.63
N SER A 273 -26.15 -1.59 -0.04
CA SER A 273 -27.10 -2.65 0.33
C SER A 273 -26.48 -4.06 0.32
N LEU A 274 -25.48 -4.28 -0.55
CA LEU A 274 -24.72 -5.52 -0.57
C LEU A 274 -23.67 -5.57 0.54
N LEU A 275 -22.97 -4.47 0.80
CA LEU A 275 -22.01 -4.37 1.92
C LEU A 275 -22.68 -4.73 3.26
N LEU A 276 -23.88 -4.21 3.49
CA LEU A 276 -24.63 -4.43 4.73
C LEU A 276 -25.08 -5.89 4.92
N LYS A 277 -25.05 -6.71 3.87
CA LYS A 277 -25.36 -8.15 3.93
C LYS A 277 -24.14 -9.01 4.24
N THR A 278 -22.96 -8.41 4.35
CA THR A 278 -21.73 -9.14 4.65
C THR A 278 -21.71 -9.61 6.10
N GLN A 279 -21.07 -10.74 6.35
CA GLN A 279 -20.78 -11.25 7.70
C GLN A 279 -19.31 -10.99 8.08
N TRP A 280 -18.68 -10.00 7.44
CA TRP A 280 -17.28 -9.69 7.67
C TRP A 280 -17.12 -9.06 9.06
N PRO A 281 -16.16 -9.53 9.88
CA PRO A 281 -15.92 -8.98 11.22
C PRO A 281 -15.10 -7.69 11.13
N LEU A 282 -15.68 -6.67 10.50
CA LEU A 282 -15.05 -5.39 10.25
C LEU A 282 -14.83 -4.64 11.57
N VAL A 283 -13.59 -4.20 11.77
CA VAL A 283 -13.20 -3.27 12.85
C VAL A 283 -12.78 -1.91 12.30
N ASP A 284 -12.42 -1.83 11.01
CA ASP A 284 -11.99 -0.60 10.33
C ASP A 284 -12.68 -0.48 8.97
N LEU A 285 -13.58 0.51 8.85
CA LEU A 285 -14.36 0.77 7.65
C LEU A 285 -14.14 2.20 7.17
N LYS A 286 -13.58 2.35 5.95
CA LYS A 286 -13.46 3.65 5.26
C LYS A 286 -14.24 3.62 3.96
N LEU A 287 -15.21 4.53 3.83
CA LEU A 287 -16.04 4.69 2.65
C LEU A 287 -15.93 6.13 2.16
N ARG A 288 -15.62 6.31 0.88
CA ARG A 288 -15.54 7.63 0.25
C ARG A 288 -16.31 7.63 -1.08
N ALA A 289 -17.27 8.51 -1.21
CA ALA A 289 -18.06 8.70 -2.43
C ALA A 289 -18.80 10.04 -2.40
N ASN A 290 -18.98 10.68 -3.55
CA ASN A 290 -19.55 12.03 -3.65
C ASN A 290 -21.04 12.09 -3.25
N CYS A 291 -21.73 10.95 -3.16
CA CYS A 291 -23.18 10.85 -2.96
C CYS A 291 -23.60 10.14 -1.65
N PHE A 292 -22.72 10.05 -0.66
CA PHE A 292 -23.13 9.53 0.66
C PHE A 292 -24.18 10.45 1.33
N THR A 293 -25.13 9.84 2.02
CA THR A 293 -26.22 10.52 2.76
C THR A 293 -26.18 10.06 4.21
N TYR A 294 -26.82 10.81 5.13
CA TYR A 294 -26.79 10.47 6.55
C TYR A 294 -27.53 9.15 6.84
N GLU A 295 -28.55 8.83 6.03
CA GLU A 295 -29.23 7.53 6.06
C GLU A 295 -28.27 6.37 5.76
N HIS A 296 -27.36 6.53 4.81
CA HIS A 296 -26.32 5.52 4.56
C HIS A 296 -25.44 5.33 5.80
N VAL A 297 -24.99 6.43 6.43
CA VAL A 297 -24.15 6.37 7.64
C VAL A 297 -24.91 5.72 8.80
N PHE A 298 -26.18 6.08 9.00
CA PHE A 298 -27.04 5.45 10.01
C PHE A 298 -27.12 3.94 9.78
N THR A 299 -27.38 3.51 8.54
CA THR A 299 -27.52 2.08 8.23
C THR A 299 -26.22 1.31 8.45
N ILE A 300 -25.06 1.91 8.10
CA ILE A 300 -23.73 1.33 8.34
C ILE A 300 -23.46 1.15 9.83
N THR A 301 -23.67 2.21 10.62
CA THR A 301 -23.47 2.18 12.08
C THR A 301 -24.47 1.27 12.78
N ASP A 302 -25.65 1.07 12.22
CA ASP A 302 -26.62 0.12 12.75
C ASP A 302 -26.25 -1.33 12.48
N THR A 303 -25.61 -1.60 11.33
CA THR A 303 -25.23 -2.95 10.92
C THR A 303 -23.92 -3.43 11.56
N PHE A 304 -22.88 -2.58 11.57
CA PHE A 304 -21.54 -2.96 12.01
C PHE A 304 -21.25 -2.46 13.43
N LYS A 305 -21.73 -3.20 14.44
CA LYS A 305 -21.63 -2.80 15.86
C LYS A 305 -20.22 -2.91 16.46
N ASP A 306 -19.34 -3.69 15.83
CA ASP A 306 -17.98 -3.96 16.31
C ASP A 306 -16.90 -3.00 15.77
N LEU A 307 -17.28 -1.95 15.05
CA LEU A 307 -16.34 -1.00 14.47
C LEU A 307 -15.53 -0.26 15.55
N GLU A 308 -14.21 -0.28 15.39
CA GLU A 308 -13.29 0.58 16.15
C GLU A 308 -12.96 1.88 15.39
N LYS A 309 -13.01 1.83 14.06
CA LYS A 309 -12.74 2.97 13.19
C LYS A 309 -13.79 3.06 12.08
N LEU A 310 -14.40 4.23 11.96
CA LEU A 310 -15.33 4.53 10.89
C LEU A 310 -14.95 5.86 10.24
N SER A 311 -14.78 5.85 8.92
CA SER A 311 -14.56 7.06 8.12
C SER A 311 -15.50 7.05 6.93
N VAL A 312 -16.53 7.90 6.93
CA VAL A 312 -17.42 8.10 5.78
C VAL A 312 -17.25 9.52 5.25
N SER A 313 -16.91 9.65 3.98
CA SER A 313 -16.61 10.98 3.42
C SER A 313 -17.17 11.21 2.02
N GLY A 314 -17.63 12.45 1.79
CA GLY A 314 -17.92 13.00 0.46
C GLY A 314 -16.68 13.61 -0.19
N ARG A 315 -16.73 13.83 -1.51
CA ARG A 315 -15.76 14.65 -2.26
C ARG A 315 -16.47 15.93 -2.72
N SER A 316 -15.81 17.07 -2.58
CA SER A 316 -16.17 18.30 -3.30
C SER A 316 -15.34 18.36 -4.59
N GLU A 317 -15.98 18.55 -5.75
CA GLU A 317 -15.28 18.62 -7.03
C GLU A 317 -14.77 20.04 -7.38
N ARG A 318 -15.07 21.08 -6.58
CA ARG A 318 -14.68 22.47 -6.88
C ARG A 318 -14.39 23.30 -5.62
N SER A 319 -13.30 24.06 -5.67
CA SER A 319 -12.83 24.98 -4.61
C SER A 319 -13.79 26.15 -4.28
N PHE A 320 -14.88 26.34 -5.05
CA PHE A 320 -15.79 27.48 -4.90
C PHE A 320 -17.30 27.15 -4.99
N GLU A 321 -17.70 25.89 -5.17
CA GLU A 321 -19.11 25.51 -5.12
C GLU A 321 -19.42 24.83 -3.78
N THR A 322 -20.53 25.23 -3.17
CA THR A 322 -21.10 24.75 -1.89
C THR A 322 -20.55 23.40 -1.46
N LEU A 323 -19.95 23.33 -0.26
CA LEU A 323 -19.62 22.08 0.44
C LEU A 323 -20.85 21.17 0.42
N THR A 324 -20.96 20.33 -0.60
CA THR A 324 -21.93 19.24 -0.61
C THR A 324 -21.36 18.21 0.35
N GLY A 325 -21.62 18.47 1.63
CA GLY A 325 -21.55 17.48 2.68
C GLY A 325 -22.36 16.25 2.33
N ILE A 326 -22.34 15.30 3.25
CA ILE A 326 -23.34 14.24 3.28
C ILE A 326 -24.72 14.90 3.18
N SER A 327 -25.43 14.64 2.08
CA SER A 327 -26.63 15.39 1.73
C SER A 327 -27.89 14.73 2.30
N GLY A 328 -28.91 15.55 2.57
CA GLY A 328 -30.24 15.10 2.96
C GLY A 328 -30.32 14.51 4.37
N SER A 329 -30.90 15.25 5.31
CA SER A 329 -31.41 14.68 6.55
C SER A 329 -32.43 15.60 7.20
N SER A 330 -33.56 15.03 7.61
CA SER A 330 -34.42 15.68 8.60
C SER A 330 -33.73 15.67 9.97
N PHE A 331 -34.20 16.50 10.90
CA PHE A 331 -33.74 16.46 12.30
C PHE A 331 -33.87 15.05 12.92
N GLU A 332 -34.86 14.28 12.48
CA GLU A 332 -35.10 12.90 12.90
C GLU A 332 -33.98 11.95 12.46
N THR A 333 -33.50 12.04 11.21
CA THR A 333 -32.36 11.24 10.71
C THR A 333 -31.08 11.51 11.51
N LEU A 334 -30.82 12.78 11.86
CA LEU A 334 -29.65 13.14 12.68
C LEU A 334 -29.76 12.61 14.11
N SER A 335 -30.96 12.68 14.71
CA SER A 335 -31.23 12.12 16.03
C SER A 335 -31.02 10.59 16.06
N ARG A 336 -31.50 9.89 15.04
CA ARG A 336 -31.29 8.44 14.88
C ARG A 336 -29.82 8.08 14.67
N LEU A 337 -29.11 8.84 13.83
CA LEU A 337 -27.68 8.66 13.61
C LEU A 337 -26.87 8.81 14.90
N THR A 338 -27.17 9.85 15.69
CA THR A 338 -26.50 10.10 16.97
C THR A 338 -26.66 8.90 17.90
N LYS A 339 -27.90 8.42 18.10
CA LYS A 339 -28.17 7.23 18.92
C LYS A 339 -27.45 5.98 18.41
N SER A 340 -27.38 5.80 17.09
CA SER A 340 -26.68 4.66 16.49
C SER A 340 -25.17 4.72 16.75
N ILE A 341 -24.56 5.89 16.58
CA ILE A 341 -23.14 6.11 16.88
C ILE A 341 -22.86 5.85 18.37
N ASP A 342 -23.70 6.35 19.26
CA ASP A 342 -23.57 6.15 20.71
C ASP A 342 -23.64 4.66 21.11
N SER A 343 -24.31 3.83 20.29
CA SER A 343 -24.36 2.38 20.50
C SER A 343 -23.06 1.65 20.15
N LEU A 344 -22.12 2.29 19.44
CA LEU A 344 -20.84 1.71 19.03
C LEU A 344 -19.79 1.78 20.15
N THR A 345 -19.94 0.93 21.16
CA THR A 345 -19.09 0.93 22.36
C THR A 345 -17.58 0.71 22.12
N LYS A 346 -17.20 0.16 20.96
CA LYS A 346 -15.79 -0.10 20.59
C LYS A 346 -15.17 1.03 19.76
N LEU A 347 -15.95 2.03 19.36
CA LEU A 347 -15.51 3.08 18.44
C LEU A 347 -14.46 3.98 19.10
N LYS A 348 -13.26 4.03 18.49
CA LYS A 348 -12.12 4.86 18.92
C LYS A 348 -11.89 6.04 18.00
N SER A 349 -12.33 5.94 16.75
CA SER A 349 -12.13 6.97 15.73
C SER A 349 -13.34 7.07 14.82
N LEU A 350 -13.89 8.28 14.71
CA LEU A 350 -15.01 8.59 13.83
C LEU A 350 -14.66 9.79 12.96
N TYR A 351 -14.85 9.65 11.65
CA TYR A 351 -14.82 10.75 10.70
C TYR A 351 -16.04 10.69 9.79
N ILE A 352 -16.85 11.74 9.81
CA ILE A 352 -18.01 11.93 8.95
C ILE A 352 -17.88 13.34 8.37
N GLY A 353 -17.63 13.48 7.07
CA GLY A 353 -17.41 14.82 6.52
C GLY A 353 -17.11 14.87 5.03
N VAL A 354 -16.59 16.01 4.58
CA VAL A 354 -16.08 16.21 3.22
C VAL A 354 -14.56 16.25 3.31
N GLU A 355 -13.87 15.33 2.61
CA GLU A 355 -12.43 15.49 2.39
C GLU A 355 -12.25 16.53 1.28
N ARG A 356 -11.62 17.67 1.61
CA ARG A 356 -11.22 18.71 0.65
C ARG A 356 -10.16 18.19 -0.30
#